data_AF-A0A7T1MMG5-F1
#
_entry.id   AF-A0A7T1MMG5-F1
#
_cell.length_a   1.000
_cell.length_b   1.000
_cell.length_c   1.000
_cell.angle_alpha   90.00
_cell.angle_beta   90.00
_cell.angle_gamma   90.00
#
_symmetry.space_group_name_H-M   'P 1'
#
loop_
_entity.id
_entity.type
_entity.pdbx_description
1 polymer ?
#
loop_
_entity_poly.entity_id
_entity_poly.type
_entity_poly.pdbx_seq_one_letter_code
_entity_poly.pdbx_strand_id
1 'polypeptide(L)'
;MVAAPATPPSRKASAQQQPPSSDGPGFKPPERRKGSGRKRGGQPGHPGSGPELLPIERVDEVVEHHPDACRRCGTLLEGEDSDPLRHQVIEIPPITPLVIEHRLHRLVCPCCSTSTCAPLPADVEASQYGPPGSVPWWVCWAASFV
;
A
#
# COMPACT_ATOMS: atom_id res chain seq x y z
N MET A 1 -80.40 -9.22 -22.96
CA MET A 1 -79.88 -10.35 -22.16
C MET A 1 -78.36 -10.25 -22.16
N VAL A 2 -77.78 -10.15 -20.96
CA VAL A 2 -76.34 -10.32 -20.57
C VAL A 2 -75.36 -9.29 -21.20
N ALA A 3 -74.85 -8.29 -20.48
CA ALA A 3 -73.88 -8.29 -19.35
C ALA A 3 -72.46 -8.78 -19.74
N ALA A 4 -71.46 -8.04 -19.23
CA ALA A 4 -70.04 -8.00 -19.62
C ALA A 4 -69.22 -9.28 -19.30
N PRO A 5 -67.89 -9.28 -19.54
CA PRO A 5 -67.03 -8.74 -18.47
C PRO A 5 -65.93 -7.78 -18.93
N ALA A 6 -65.61 -6.89 -17.99
CA ALA A 6 -64.54 -5.93 -18.05
C ALA A 6 -63.26 -6.43 -17.34
N THR A 7 -62.16 -5.79 -17.72
CA THR A 7 -60.89 -5.52 -16.97
C THR A 7 -59.92 -6.68 -16.70
N PRO A 8 -58.59 -6.43 -16.55
CA PRO A 8 -57.96 -5.14 -16.19
C PRO A 8 -56.70 -4.72 -16.99
N PRO A 9 -56.26 -3.45 -16.82
CA PRO A 9 -54.94 -3.01 -17.24
C PRO A 9 -53.82 -3.74 -16.48
N SER A 10 -52.73 -3.99 -17.20
CA SER A 10 -51.47 -4.56 -16.71
C SER A 10 -50.94 -3.75 -15.53
N ARG A 11 -51.03 -4.32 -14.33
CA ARG A 11 -50.35 -3.82 -13.14
C ARG A 11 -48.85 -4.04 -13.37
N LYS A 12 -48.14 -3.01 -13.84
CA LYS A 12 -46.67 -3.00 -13.74
C LYS A 12 -46.35 -3.07 -12.25
N ALA A 13 -45.91 -4.25 -11.80
CA ALA A 13 -45.39 -4.44 -10.47
C ALA A 13 -44.25 -3.42 -10.27
N SER A 14 -44.36 -2.65 -9.20
CA SER A 14 -43.34 -1.72 -8.76
C SER A 14 -41.98 -2.39 -8.80
N ALA A 15 -41.06 -1.85 -9.60
CA ALA A 15 -39.64 -2.10 -9.40
C ALA A 15 -39.27 -1.38 -8.09
N GLN A 16 -39.53 -2.03 -6.96
CA GLN A 16 -38.87 -1.69 -5.70
C GLN A 16 -37.39 -1.94 -5.95
N GLN A 17 -36.68 -0.87 -6.31
CA GLN A 17 -35.23 -0.86 -6.33
C GLN A 17 -34.77 -1.00 -4.89
N GLN A 18 -34.59 -2.25 -4.47
CA GLN A 18 -33.96 -2.56 -3.21
C GLN A 18 -32.48 -2.16 -3.38
N PRO A 19 -31.96 -1.21 -2.59
CA PRO A 19 -30.56 -0.83 -2.69
C PRO A 19 -29.68 -2.05 -2.34
N PRO A 20 -28.45 -2.17 -2.88
CA PRO A 20 -27.57 -3.34 -2.69
C PRO A 20 -27.14 -3.58 -1.23
N SER A 21 -27.65 -2.79 -0.28
CA SER A 21 -27.35 -2.83 1.14
C SER A 21 -28.63 -2.81 1.98
N SER A 22 -29.66 -3.55 1.57
CA SER A 22 -30.80 -3.86 2.45
C SER A 22 -30.88 -5.36 2.65
N ASP A 23 -30.28 -5.80 3.75
CA ASP A 23 -30.53 -7.11 4.35
C ASP A 23 -32.05 -7.26 4.56
N GLY A 24 -32.66 -8.23 3.87
CA GLY A 24 -34.11 -8.42 3.88
C GLY A 24 -34.65 -8.73 5.28
N PRO A 25 -35.95 -8.49 5.54
CA PRO A 25 -36.57 -8.87 6.80
C PRO A 25 -36.45 -10.39 6.99
N GLY A 26 -35.56 -10.80 7.90
CA GLY A 26 -35.16 -12.20 8.10
C GLY A 26 -33.65 -12.44 8.08
N PHE A 27 -32.82 -11.45 7.71
CA PHE A 27 -31.37 -11.57 7.82
C PHE A 27 -30.95 -11.65 9.29
N LYS A 28 -30.40 -12.81 9.67
CA LYS A 28 -29.69 -12.99 10.92
C LYS A 28 -28.20 -12.83 10.61
N PRO A 29 -27.51 -11.81 11.15
CA PRO A 29 -26.07 -11.73 11.05
C PRO A 29 -25.45 -13.04 11.53
N PRO A 30 -24.42 -13.57 10.84
CA PRO A 30 -23.73 -14.75 11.33
C PRO A 30 -23.25 -14.51 12.76
N GLU A 31 -23.45 -15.50 13.63
CA GLU A 31 -22.99 -15.42 15.01
C GLU A 31 -21.50 -15.09 15.03
N ARG A 32 -21.13 -14.04 15.77
CA ARG A 32 -19.74 -13.64 15.94
C ARG A 32 -19.00 -14.83 16.53
N ARG A 33 -18.04 -15.38 15.77
CA ARG A 33 -17.14 -16.44 16.26
C ARG A 33 -16.57 -16.01 17.60
N LYS A 34 -16.64 -16.89 18.61
CA LYS A 34 -15.99 -16.66 19.90
C LYS A 34 -14.52 -16.35 19.64
N GLY A 35 -14.05 -15.23 20.19
CA GLY A 35 -12.64 -14.86 20.07
C GLY A 35 -11.75 -16.00 20.56
N SER A 36 -10.55 -16.13 19.99
CA SER A 36 -9.64 -17.26 20.23
C SER A 36 -9.14 -17.41 21.68
N GLY A 37 -9.63 -16.59 22.62
CA GLY A 37 -9.16 -16.52 24.01
C GLY A 37 -7.72 -16.01 24.15
N ARG A 38 -7.01 -15.81 23.03
CA ARG A 38 -5.65 -15.30 23.02
C ARG A 38 -5.65 -13.83 23.39
N LYS A 39 -4.81 -13.48 24.37
CA LYS A 39 -4.49 -12.08 24.67
C LYS A 39 -3.91 -11.44 23.40
N ARG A 40 -4.30 -10.20 23.12
CA ARG A 40 -3.65 -9.40 22.08
C ARG A 40 -2.17 -9.22 22.47
N GLY A 41 -1.25 -9.57 21.59
CA GLY A 41 0.19 -9.48 21.84
C GLY A 41 0.99 -10.60 21.16
N GLY A 42 2.31 -10.56 21.33
CA GLY A 42 3.22 -11.60 20.87
C GLY A 42 2.95 -12.96 21.52
N GLN A 43 3.56 -14.01 20.97
CA GLN A 43 3.47 -15.35 21.55
C GLN A 43 4.10 -15.37 22.96
N PRO A 44 3.58 -16.17 23.91
CA PRO A 44 4.17 -16.32 25.24
C PRO A 44 5.65 -16.71 25.15
N GLY A 45 6.53 -15.93 25.81
CA GLY A 45 7.98 -16.14 25.77
C GLY A 45 8.73 -15.29 24.74
N HIS A 46 8.03 -14.55 23.87
CA HIS A 46 8.69 -13.57 23.00
C HIS A 46 8.86 -12.23 23.72
N PRO A 47 10.09 -11.72 23.87
CA PRO A 47 10.29 -10.36 24.31
C PRO A 47 9.61 -9.42 23.31
N GLY A 48 8.84 -8.45 23.81
CA GLY A 48 8.21 -7.46 22.95
C GLY A 48 9.29 -6.65 22.26
N SER A 49 9.48 -6.86 20.95
CA SER A 49 10.44 -6.13 20.13
C SER A 49 9.77 -4.89 19.55
N GLY A 50 9.49 -3.90 20.40
CA GLY A 50 9.29 -2.56 19.90
C GLY A 50 10.62 -2.02 19.36
N PRO A 51 10.62 -1.07 18.41
CA PRO A 51 11.83 -0.34 18.06
C PRO A 51 12.41 0.30 19.33
N GLU A 52 13.69 0.06 19.60
CA GLU A 52 14.39 0.77 20.66
C GLU A 52 14.46 2.26 20.29
N LEU A 53 14.13 3.13 21.24
CA LEU A 53 14.24 4.57 21.02
C LEU A 53 15.71 4.94 20.87
N LEU A 54 16.02 5.79 19.89
CA LEU A 54 17.34 6.36 19.75
C LEU A 54 17.72 7.14 21.03
N PRO A 55 18.99 7.10 21.46
CA PRO A 55 19.47 7.93 22.55
C PRO A 55 19.41 9.41 22.14
N ILE A 56 19.36 10.32 23.12
CA ILE A 56 19.12 11.76 22.86
C ILE A 56 20.20 12.38 21.98
N GLU A 57 21.43 11.89 22.07
CA GLU A 57 22.58 12.35 21.29
C GLU A 57 22.48 11.99 19.79
N ARG A 58 21.51 11.15 19.42
CA ARG A 58 21.24 10.72 18.05
C ARG A 58 19.93 11.28 17.49
N VAL A 59 19.25 12.14 18.24
CA VAL A 59 18.04 12.81 17.79
C VAL A 59 18.43 14.18 17.23
N ASP A 60 18.00 14.48 16.01
CA ASP A 60 18.35 15.74 15.34
C ASP A 60 17.63 16.95 15.95
N GLU A 61 16.37 16.78 16.39
CA GLU A 61 15.55 17.83 17.00
C GLU A 61 14.66 17.27 18.12
N VAL A 62 14.56 18.00 19.22
CA VAL A 62 13.68 17.69 20.35
C VAL A 62 12.61 18.77 20.45
N VAL A 63 11.34 18.38 20.33
CA VAL A 63 10.20 19.27 20.49
C VAL A 63 9.45 18.88 21.75
N GLU A 64 9.47 19.78 22.74
CA GLU A 64 8.81 19.55 24.04
C GLU A 64 7.32 19.90 23.98
N HIS A 65 6.49 19.00 24.48
CA HIS A 65 5.04 19.18 24.53
C HIS A 65 4.55 19.15 25.98
N HIS A 66 4.07 20.31 26.46
CA HIS A 66 3.51 20.46 27.79
C HIS A 66 1.98 20.59 27.72
N PRO A 67 1.22 19.97 28.63
CA PRO A 67 -0.21 20.21 28.71
C PRO A 67 -0.49 21.56 29.37
N ASP A 68 -1.19 22.46 28.67
CA ASP A 68 -1.55 23.78 29.23
C ASP A 68 -2.59 23.69 30.36
N ALA A 69 -3.45 22.65 30.31
CA ALA A 69 -4.54 22.49 31.26
C ALA A 69 -4.88 21.01 31.52
N CYS A 70 -5.44 20.75 32.70
CA CYS A 70 -5.92 19.44 33.09
C CYS A 70 -7.06 18.98 32.16
N ARG A 71 -6.86 17.85 31.47
CA ARG A 71 -7.85 17.25 30.57
C ARG A 71 -9.23 17.00 31.19
N ARG A 72 -9.32 16.88 32.51
CA ARG A 72 -10.58 16.60 33.23
C ARG A 72 -11.32 17.86 33.68
N CYS A 73 -10.63 18.85 34.23
CA CYS A 73 -11.27 20.01 34.88
C CYS A 73 -10.87 21.37 34.30
N GLY A 74 -9.90 21.43 33.37
CA GLY A 74 -9.47 22.65 32.70
C GLY A 74 -8.59 23.58 33.54
N THR A 75 -8.23 23.20 34.77
CA THR A 75 -7.27 23.95 35.58
C THR A 75 -5.93 24.05 34.85
N LEU A 76 -5.35 25.26 34.79
CA LEU A 76 -4.04 25.49 34.19
C LEU A 76 -2.96 24.68 34.94
N LEU A 77 -2.02 24.13 34.18
CA LEU A 77 -0.93 23.32 34.71
C LEU A 77 0.40 24.04 34.48
N GLU A 78 1.25 24.02 35.51
CA GLU A 78 2.62 24.53 35.47
C GLU A 78 3.52 23.50 36.14
N GLY A 79 4.70 23.24 35.58
CA GLY A 79 5.67 22.28 36.10
C GLY A 79 6.56 21.69 35.03
N GLU A 80 7.58 20.96 35.47
CA GLU A 80 8.52 20.24 34.63
C GLU A 80 8.49 18.75 34.98
N ASP A 81 8.60 17.89 33.96
CA ASP A 81 8.71 16.44 34.10
C ASP A 81 10.14 16.01 33.74
N SER A 82 10.84 15.36 34.66
CA SER A 82 12.23 14.91 34.46
C SER A 82 12.34 13.63 33.63
N ASP A 83 11.24 12.90 33.43
CA ASP A 83 11.21 11.63 32.66
C ASP A 83 9.99 11.57 31.73
N PRO A 84 9.91 12.44 30.71
CA PRO A 84 8.75 12.52 29.83
C PRO A 84 8.62 11.26 28.96
N LEU A 85 7.37 10.92 28.60
CA LEU A 85 7.10 9.87 27.63
C LEU A 85 7.63 10.28 26.25
N ARG A 86 8.50 9.44 25.67
CA ARG A 86 9.19 9.72 24.41
C ARG A 86 8.48 9.09 23.21
N HIS A 87 8.31 9.88 22.15
CA HIS A 87 7.84 9.42 20.85
C HIS A 87 8.79 9.95 19.77
N GLN A 88 9.33 9.07 18.93
CA GLN A 88 10.27 9.45 17.87
C GLN A 88 9.63 9.26 16.49
N VAL A 89 9.72 10.30 15.66
CA VAL A 89 9.35 10.27 14.26
C VAL A 89 10.65 10.27 13.46
N ILE A 90 10.83 9.25 12.60
CA ILE A 90 12.01 9.13 11.74
C ILE A 90 11.56 9.41 10.32
N GLU A 91 11.91 10.57 9.80
CA GLU A 91 11.66 10.95 8.42
C GLU A 91 12.90 10.75 7.57
N ILE A 92 12.74 10.15 6.40
CA ILE A 92 13.80 10.07 5.41
C ILE A 92 13.71 11.35 4.58
N PRO A 93 14.72 12.23 4.59
CA PRO A 93 14.69 13.44 3.78
C PRO A 93 14.59 13.09 2.29
N PRO A 94 14.08 13.99 1.44
CA PRO A 94 13.95 13.73 0.01
C PRO A 94 15.27 13.26 -0.61
N ILE A 95 15.33 11.98 -1.01
CA ILE A 95 16.48 11.40 -1.69
C ILE A 95 16.32 11.65 -3.19
N THR A 96 17.31 12.30 -3.81
CA THR A 96 17.38 12.38 -5.27
C THR A 96 18.11 11.13 -5.78
N PRO A 97 17.48 10.29 -6.63
CA PRO A 97 18.14 9.11 -7.15
C PRO A 97 19.25 9.48 -8.13
N LEU A 98 20.36 8.76 -8.08
CA LEU A 98 21.35 8.77 -9.16
C LEU A 98 20.80 7.95 -10.33
N VAL A 99 20.62 8.57 -11.49
CA VAL A 99 20.16 7.91 -12.71
C VAL A 99 21.34 7.75 -13.66
N ILE A 100 21.72 6.51 -13.96
CA ILE A 100 22.77 6.17 -14.93
C ILE A 100 22.11 5.54 -16.16
N GLU A 101 22.25 6.18 -17.32
CA GLU A 101 21.69 5.68 -18.59
C GLU A 101 22.75 4.91 -19.37
N HIS A 102 22.51 3.62 -19.62
CA HIS A 102 23.38 2.79 -20.47
C HIS A 102 22.85 2.79 -21.91
N ARG A 103 23.55 3.46 -22.82
CA ARG A 103 23.18 3.55 -24.24
C ARG A 103 23.88 2.46 -25.06
N LEU A 104 23.09 1.49 -25.53
CA LEU A 104 23.57 0.40 -26.37
C LEU A 104 23.35 0.74 -27.84
N HIS A 105 24.41 1.17 -28.52
CA HIS A 105 24.35 1.54 -29.93
C HIS A 105 24.28 0.31 -30.84
N ARG A 106 23.56 0.45 -31.96
CA ARG A 106 23.47 -0.54 -33.03
C ARG A 106 24.08 0.03 -34.31
N LEU A 107 24.98 -0.73 -34.93
CA LEU A 107 25.68 -0.37 -36.17
C LEU A 107 25.56 -1.50 -37.19
N VAL A 108 25.71 -1.18 -38.48
CA VAL A 108 25.61 -2.15 -39.58
C VAL A 108 26.98 -2.35 -40.22
N CYS A 109 27.41 -3.61 -40.44
CA CYS A 109 28.67 -3.85 -41.15
C CYS A 109 28.53 -3.44 -42.62
N PRO A 110 29.41 -2.58 -43.16
CA PRO A 110 29.42 -2.29 -44.59
C PRO A 110 29.82 -3.51 -45.45
N CYS A 111 30.43 -4.52 -44.83
CA CYS A 111 30.96 -5.71 -45.48
C CYS A 111 29.90 -6.78 -45.81
N CYS A 112 28.96 -6.99 -44.89
CA CYS A 112 28.04 -8.12 -44.91
C CYS A 112 26.62 -7.75 -44.47
N SER A 113 26.34 -6.44 -44.33
CA SER A 113 25.08 -5.85 -43.87
C SER A 113 24.54 -6.36 -42.51
N THR A 114 25.32 -7.14 -41.76
CA THR A 114 24.95 -7.58 -40.41
C THR A 114 24.83 -6.39 -39.45
N SER A 115 23.69 -6.30 -38.77
CA SER A 115 23.44 -5.34 -37.69
C SER A 115 23.93 -5.89 -36.35
N THR A 116 24.83 -5.17 -35.67
CA THR A 116 25.36 -5.55 -34.35
C THR A 116 25.02 -4.48 -33.31
N CYS A 117 24.56 -4.91 -32.14
CA CYS A 117 24.28 -4.03 -30.99
C CYS A 117 25.36 -4.22 -29.92
N ALA A 118 25.75 -3.15 -29.23
CA ALA A 118 26.64 -3.22 -28.08
C ALA A 118 25.96 -4.04 -26.95
N PRO A 119 26.71 -4.92 -26.25
CA PRO A 119 26.20 -5.62 -25.08
C PRO A 119 26.16 -4.70 -23.86
N LEU A 120 25.25 -5.00 -22.92
CA LEU A 120 25.28 -4.38 -21.60
C LEU A 120 26.51 -4.91 -20.82
N PRO A 121 27.23 -4.07 -20.06
CA PRO A 121 28.31 -4.54 -19.19
C PRO A 121 27.84 -5.61 -18.19
N ALA A 122 28.70 -6.59 -17.89
CA ALA A 122 28.33 -7.75 -17.08
C ALA A 122 28.01 -7.41 -15.61
N ASP A 123 28.50 -6.27 -15.13
CA ASP A 123 28.27 -5.71 -13.81
C ASP A 123 26.97 -4.91 -13.70
N VAL A 124 26.26 -4.70 -14.82
CA VAL A 124 24.99 -3.97 -14.85
C VAL A 124 23.85 -4.98 -14.96
N GLU A 125 23.03 -5.04 -13.92
CA GLU A 125 21.83 -5.87 -13.91
C GLU A 125 20.89 -5.48 -15.07
N ALA A 126 20.46 -6.47 -15.84
CA ALA A 126 19.61 -6.24 -17.01
C ALA A 126 18.16 -5.84 -16.65
N SER A 127 17.73 -6.10 -15.41
CA SER A 127 16.39 -5.74 -14.94
C SER A 127 16.41 -4.38 -14.25
N GLN A 128 15.62 -3.45 -14.77
CA GLN A 128 15.45 -2.11 -14.17
C GLN A 128 14.56 -2.13 -12.91
N TYR A 129 13.76 -3.19 -12.68
CA TYR A 129 12.88 -3.31 -11.52
C TYR A 129 12.70 -4.79 -11.08
N GLY A 130 13.07 -5.12 -9.84
CA GLY A 130 12.72 -6.40 -9.18
C GLY A 130 13.67 -7.58 -9.45
N PRO A 131 13.59 -8.66 -8.63
CA PRO A 131 14.58 -9.73 -8.59
C PRO A 131 14.66 -10.47 -9.94
N PRO A 132 15.85 -10.96 -10.34
CA PRO A 132 16.10 -11.46 -11.68
C PRO A 132 15.37 -12.78 -11.90
N GLY A 133 14.12 -12.69 -12.37
CA GLY A 133 13.31 -13.81 -12.83
C GLY A 133 13.27 -13.81 -14.35
N SER A 134 14.28 -14.42 -14.98
CA SER A 134 14.28 -14.86 -16.39
C SER A 134 13.75 -13.85 -17.43
N VAL A 135 14.61 -12.95 -17.91
CA VAL A 135 14.53 -12.50 -19.31
C VAL A 135 15.75 -13.07 -20.03
N PRO A 136 15.59 -14.02 -20.96
CA PRO A 136 16.72 -14.59 -21.69
C PRO A 136 17.42 -13.50 -22.49
N TRP A 137 18.70 -13.74 -22.73
CA TRP A 137 19.65 -13.03 -23.60
C TRP A 137 19.21 -12.77 -25.07
N TRP A 138 17.92 -12.81 -25.39
CA TRP A 138 17.33 -12.76 -26.74
C TRP A 138 16.33 -11.61 -26.97
N VAL A 139 16.08 -10.70 -26.03
CA VAL A 139 15.17 -9.58 -26.29
C VAL A 139 15.84 -8.50 -27.16
N CYS A 140 16.14 -8.88 -28.40
CA CYS A 140 16.34 -8.02 -29.56
C CYS A 140 16.25 -8.82 -30.89
N TRP A 141 15.45 -9.88 -30.94
CA TRP A 141 15.06 -10.52 -32.20
C TRP A 141 13.63 -10.14 -32.56
N ALA A 142 13.48 -9.10 -33.39
CA ALA A 142 12.44 -8.96 -34.43
C ALA A 142 12.42 -7.53 -35.00
N ALA A 143 13.02 -7.37 -36.19
CA ALA A 143 12.65 -6.42 -37.26
C ALA A 143 13.83 -6.34 -38.25
N SER A 144 13.74 -6.59 -39.55
CA SER A 144 12.74 -7.18 -40.44
C SER A 144 13.53 -7.61 -41.68
N PHE A 145 13.14 -8.73 -42.30
CA PHE A 145 13.33 -8.90 -43.74
C PHE A 145 12.67 -7.70 -44.44
N VAL A 146 13.45 -6.92 -45.18
CA VAL A 146 13.23 -6.48 -46.58
C VAL A 146 14.61 -6.17 -47.15
#